data_AF-A0A7G5MTE2-F1
#
_entry.id   AF-A0A7G5MTE2-F1
#
_cell.length_a   1.000
_cell.length_b   1.000
_cell.length_c   1.000
_cell.angle_alpha   90.00
_cell.angle_beta   90.00
_cell.angle_gamma   90.00
#
_symmetry.space_group_name_H-M   'P 1'
#
loop_
_entity.id
_entity.type
_entity.pdbx_description
1 polymer ?
#
loop_
_entity_poly.entity_id
_entity_poly.type
_entity_poly.pdbx_seq_one_letter_code
_entity_poly.pdbx_strand_id
1 'polypeptide(L)'
;MKVEEGLFEGMIPVKLEGKHADGAEYSYQAFSVSEVLGSVSADSLVEFISRDGRDVAVSGEEILAGDVYLVLDGGAYRLVIPKDTHRRRWCKYITEIQSDQGG
;
A
#
# COMPACT_ATOMS: atom_id res chain seq x y z
N MET A 1 -7.71 -5.93 8.97
CA MET A 1 -7.31 -7.06 8.11
C MET A 1 -5.83 -7.33 8.28
N LYS A 2 -5.42 -8.58 8.53
CA LYS A 2 -3.99 -8.94 8.64
C LYS A 2 -3.36 -9.07 7.26
N VAL A 3 -2.10 -8.65 7.14
CA VAL A 3 -1.32 -8.75 5.90
C VAL A 3 -0.34 -9.91 6.01
N GLU A 4 -0.63 -10.98 5.29
CA GLU A 4 0.13 -12.22 5.25
C GLU A 4 0.10 -12.82 3.84
N GLU A 5 0.94 -13.83 3.56
CA GLU A 5 1.14 -14.36 2.21
C GLU A 5 -0.15 -14.80 1.52
N GLY A 6 -1.07 -15.43 2.26
CA GLY A 6 -2.35 -15.90 1.73
C GLY A 6 -3.32 -14.78 1.31
N LEU A 7 -3.12 -13.53 1.76
CA LEU A 7 -3.98 -12.41 1.38
C LEU A 7 -3.95 -12.11 -0.13
N PHE A 8 -2.85 -12.44 -0.79
CA PHE A 8 -2.61 -12.13 -2.20
C PHE A 8 -2.82 -13.34 -3.11
N GLU A 9 -3.27 -14.47 -2.56
CA GLU A 9 -3.49 -15.69 -3.33
C GLU A 9 -4.54 -15.45 -4.44
N GLY A 10 -4.19 -15.78 -5.68
CA GLY A 10 -5.04 -15.54 -6.84
C GLY A 10 -5.00 -14.12 -7.40
N MET A 11 -4.31 -13.17 -6.75
CA MET A 11 -4.07 -11.84 -7.31
C MET A 11 -2.92 -11.84 -8.31
N ILE A 12 -3.02 -11.03 -9.37
CA ILE A 12 -1.95 -10.87 -10.35
C ILE A 12 -1.15 -9.62 -9.98
N PRO A 13 0.13 -9.74 -9.58
CA PRO A 13 0.94 -8.56 -9.29
C PRO A 13 1.20 -7.77 -10.57
N VAL A 14 1.24 -6.45 -10.43
CA VAL A 14 1.67 -5.52 -11.48
C VAL A 14 3.13 -5.15 -11.28
N LYS A 15 3.83 -4.91 -12.39
CA LYS A 15 5.18 -4.36 -12.36
C LYS A 15 5.09 -2.87 -12.08
N LEU A 16 5.58 -2.45 -10.92
CA LEU A 16 5.61 -1.05 -10.49
C LEU A 16 7.03 -0.52 -10.59
N GLU A 17 7.24 0.45 -11.47
CA GLU A 17 8.55 1.06 -11.71
C GLU A 17 8.46 2.58 -11.60
N GLY A 18 9.53 3.19 -11.13
CA GLY A 18 9.59 4.65 -11.03
C GLY A 18 10.91 5.16 -10.54
N LYS A 19 10.94 6.47 -10.30
CA LYS A 19 12.11 7.20 -9.84
C LYS A 19 11.73 8.13 -8.71
N HIS A 20 12.55 8.14 -7.69
CA HIS A 20 12.42 9.01 -6.53
C HIS A 20 12.94 10.41 -6.83
N ALA A 21 12.63 11.38 -5.95
CA ALA A 21 13.09 12.77 -6.10
C ALA A 21 14.63 12.92 -6.09
N ASP A 22 15.34 12.02 -5.40
CA ASP A 22 16.81 11.95 -5.38
C ASP A 22 17.42 11.24 -6.60
N GLY A 23 16.57 10.77 -7.52
CA GLY A 23 16.97 10.07 -8.72
C GLY A 23 17.21 8.58 -8.54
N ALA A 24 17.03 8.01 -7.35
CA ALA A 24 17.07 6.56 -7.18
C ALA A 24 15.87 5.91 -7.89
N GLU A 25 16.14 4.88 -8.67
CA GLU A 25 15.11 4.10 -9.38
C GLU A 25 14.63 2.94 -8.52
N TYR A 26 13.38 2.52 -8.74
CA TYR A 26 12.81 1.35 -8.09
C TYR A 26 11.98 0.53 -9.08
N SER A 27 11.94 -0.77 -8.84
CA SER A 27 11.16 -1.74 -9.60
C SER A 27 10.67 -2.82 -8.64
N TYR A 28 9.36 -3.02 -8.56
CA TYR A 28 8.73 -3.98 -7.66
C TYR A 28 7.66 -4.80 -8.39
N GLN A 29 7.38 -5.98 -7.86
CA GLN A 29 6.09 -6.65 -8.06
C GLN A 29 5.14 -6.13 -6.98
N ALA A 30 4.00 -5.59 -7.41
CA ALA A 30 3.13 -4.80 -6.57
C ALA A 30 1.68 -5.25 -6.70
N PHE A 31 0.93 -5.20 -5.60
CA PHE A 31 -0.50 -5.46 -5.56
C PHE A 31 -1.22 -4.14 -5.34
N SER A 32 -2.23 -3.85 -6.17
CA SER A 32 -3.08 -2.67 -6.01
C SER A 32 -3.81 -2.74 -4.68
N VAL A 33 -3.70 -1.73 -3.84
CA VAL A 33 -4.44 -1.69 -2.57
C VAL A 33 -5.95 -1.72 -2.81
N SER A 34 -6.42 -1.08 -3.88
CA SER A 34 -7.84 -1.11 -4.26
C SER A 34 -8.34 -2.55 -4.48
N GLU A 35 -7.54 -3.38 -5.15
CA GLU A 35 -7.87 -4.79 -5.36
C GLU A 35 -7.74 -5.62 -4.08
N VAL A 36 -6.72 -5.35 -3.24
CA VAL A 36 -6.51 -6.04 -1.96
C VAL A 36 -7.68 -5.82 -1.00
N LEU A 37 -8.22 -4.60 -0.95
CA LEU A 37 -9.36 -4.27 -0.12
C LEU A 37 -10.67 -4.85 -0.67
N GLY A 38 -10.75 -5.08 -1.98
CA GLY A 38 -11.94 -5.58 -2.70
C GLY A 38 -13.07 -4.55 -2.80
N SER A 39 -13.24 -3.67 -1.81
CA SER A 39 -14.15 -2.53 -1.81
C SER A 39 -13.62 -1.42 -0.92
N VAL A 40 -13.63 -0.18 -1.43
CA VAL A 40 -13.27 1.02 -0.68
C VAL A 40 -14.12 2.19 -1.18
N SER A 41 -14.60 3.03 -0.26
CA SER A 41 -15.35 4.23 -0.60
C SER A 41 -14.43 5.44 -0.60
N ALA A 42 -14.77 6.49 -1.37
CA ALA A 42 -13.94 7.70 -1.45
C ALA A 42 -13.75 8.39 -0.08
N ASP A 43 -14.80 8.35 0.74
CA ASP A 43 -14.88 8.90 2.10
C ASP A 43 -14.22 8.03 3.18
N SER A 44 -13.75 6.83 2.83
CA SER A 44 -13.01 5.96 3.76
C SER A 44 -11.62 6.53 4.10
N LEU A 45 -11.16 6.24 5.32
CA LEU A 45 -9.74 6.38 5.69
C LEU A 45 -9.15 4.99 5.94
N VAL A 46 -8.04 4.68 5.28
CA VAL A 46 -7.37 3.37 5.37
C VAL A 46 -6.00 3.54 6.01
N GLU A 47 -5.80 2.89 7.16
CA GLU A 47 -4.58 2.91 7.94
C GLU A 47 -3.76 1.64 7.70
N PHE A 48 -2.47 1.82 7.42
CA PHE A 48 -1.49 0.75 7.23
C PHE A 48 -0.56 0.70 8.42
N ILE A 49 -0.70 -0.34 9.23
CA ILE A 49 0.01 -0.49 10.50
C ILE A 49 1.23 -1.39 10.29
N SER A 50 2.41 -0.88 10.61
CA SER A 50 3.67 -1.61 10.58
C SER A 50 3.92 -2.39 11.87
N ARG A 51 4.83 -3.36 11.79
CA ARG A 51 5.26 -4.20 12.91
C ARG A 51 5.76 -3.42 14.12
N ASP A 52 6.31 -2.22 13.93
CA ASP A 52 6.78 -1.33 15.00
C ASP A 52 5.69 -0.40 15.56
N GLY A 53 4.42 -0.58 15.13
CA GLY A 53 3.27 0.16 15.61
C GLY A 53 3.09 1.54 15.00
N ARG A 54 3.84 1.89 13.94
CA ARG A 54 3.60 3.10 13.16
C ARG A 54 2.46 2.86 12.19
N ASP A 55 1.70 3.89 11.91
CA ASP A 55 0.64 3.87 10.93
C ASP A 55 0.87 4.91 9.83
N VAL A 56 0.35 4.61 8.64
CA VAL A 56 0.19 5.57 7.55
C VAL A 56 -1.26 5.52 7.13
N ALA A 57 -1.95 6.66 7.23
CA ALA A 57 -3.31 6.80 6.74
C ALA A 57 -3.31 7.26 5.27
N VAL A 58 -4.16 6.64 4.46
CA VAL A 58 -4.37 6.94 3.03
C VAL A 58 -5.88 7.06 2.80
N SER A 59 -6.31 8.11 2.11
CA SER A 59 -7.74 8.29 1.83
C SER A 59 -8.22 7.29 0.78
N GLY A 60 -9.51 6.95 0.85
CA GLY A 60 -10.17 6.14 -0.16
C GLY A 60 -10.07 6.75 -1.55
N GLU A 61 -10.17 8.07 -1.68
CA GLU A 61 -9.93 8.79 -2.95
C GLU A 61 -8.54 8.50 -3.54
N GLU A 62 -7.48 8.53 -2.72
CA GLU A 62 -6.12 8.28 -3.20
C GLU A 62 -5.94 6.81 -3.62
N ILE A 63 -6.57 5.88 -2.90
CA ILE A 63 -6.58 4.44 -3.24
C ILE A 63 -7.34 4.20 -4.56
N LEU A 64 -8.51 4.82 -4.72
CA LEU A 64 -9.33 4.71 -5.94
C LEU A 64 -8.68 5.37 -7.16
N ALA A 65 -7.85 6.39 -6.95
CA ALA A 65 -7.04 6.98 -8.01
C ALA A 65 -5.97 6.01 -8.56
N GLY A 66 -5.71 4.88 -7.88
CA GLY A 66 -4.88 3.79 -8.39
C GLY A 66 -3.38 3.92 -8.12
N ASP A 67 -2.95 4.80 -7.21
CA ASP A 67 -1.54 5.09 -6.94
C ASP A 67 -1.06 4.59 -5.57
N VAL A 68 -1.64 3.49 -5.07
CA VAL A 68 -1.35 2.95 -3.74
C VAL A 68 -1.16 1.44 -3.83
N TYR A 69 -0.01 0.95 -3.41
CA TYR A 69 0.39 -0.44 -3.62
C TYR A 69 0.99 -1.08 -2.38
N LEU A 70 0.79 -2.39 -2.25
CA LEU A 70 1.58 -3.24 -1.36
C LEU A 70 2.59 -4.04 -2.17
N VAL A 71 3.84 -4.03 -1.72
CA VAL A 71 4.93 -4.76 -2.37
C VAL A 71 5.53 -5.76 -1.38
N LEU A 72 5.87 -6.95 -1.86
CA LEU A 72 6.68 -7.90 -1.09
C LEU A 72 8.15 -7.54 -1.29
N ASP A 73 8.81 -7.15 -0.20
CA ASP A 73 10.20 -6.72 -0.20
C ASP A 73 10.94 -7.39 0.97
N GLY A 74 11.82 -8.33 0.67
CA GLY A 74 12.64 -9.01 1.68
C GLY A 74 11.85 -9.80 2.73
N GLY A 75 10.73 -10.44 2.34
CA GLY A 75 9.90 -11.24 3.23
C GLY A 75 8.95 -10.43 4.12
N ALA A 76 8.76 -9.14 3.81
CA ALA A 76 7.79 -8.29 4.47
C ALA A 76 7.05 -7.42 3.45
N TYR A 77 5.85 -6.96 3.82
CA TYR A 77 5.08 -6.07 2.97
C TYR A 77 5.44 -4.61 3.24
N ARG A 78 5.47 -3.82 2.18
CA ARG A 78 5.72 -2.37 2.22
C ARG A 78 4.62 -1.64 1.47
N LEU A 79 4.13 -0.55 2.07
CA LEU A 79 3.28 0.43 1.40
C LEU A 79 4.11 1.33 0.48
N VAL A 80 3.70 1.42 -0.77
CA VAL A 80 4.32 2.24 -1.81
C VAL A 80 3.28 3.16 -2.41
N ILE A 81 3.58 4.47 -2.39
CA ILE A 81 2.74 5.53 -2.97
C ILE A 81 3.58 6.30 -3.98
N PRO A 82 3.52 6.00 -5.29
CA PRO A 82 4.39 6.61 -6.30
C PRO A 82 4.30 8.13 -6.36
N LYS A 83 3.12 8.70 -6.09
CA LYS A 83 2.92 10.16 -6.00
C LYS A 83 3.75 10.81 -4.89
N ASP A 84 4.10 10.07 -3.84
CA ASP A 84 5.03 10.52 -2.81
C ASP A 84 6.48 10.24 -3.21
N THR A 85 7.01 11.09 -4.07
CA THR A 85 8.37 10.99 -4.63
C THR A 85 9.49 11.09 -3.59
N HIS A 86 9.18 11.63 -2.40
CA HIS A 86 10.11 11.73 -1.27
C HIS A 86 10.00 10.54 -0.29
N ARG A 87 9.07 9.60 -0.55
CA ARG A 87 8.85 8.38 0.26
C ARG A 87 8.53 8.66 1.72
N ARG A 88 7.90 9.80 2.05
CA ARG A 88 7.59 10.17 3.44
C ARG A 88 6.54 9.25 4.07
N ARG A 89 5.62 8.77 3.24
CA ARG A 89 4.51 7.87 3.60
C ARG A 89 4.75 6.43 3.19
N TRP A 90 5.93 6.12 2.63
CA TRP A 90 6.28 4.74 2.34
C TRP A 90 6.64 4.04 3.64
N CYS A 91 5.92 2.98 3.97
CA CYS A 91 6.06 2.30 5.25
C CYS A 91 6.39 0.83 5.04
N LYS A 92 7.43 0.34 5.74
CA LYS A 92 7.90 -1.05 5.65
C LYS A 92 7.27 -1.89 6.75
N TYR A 93 7.30 -3.20 6.56
CA TYR A 93 6.83 -4.17 7.55
C TYR A 93 5.36 -4.00 7.90
N ILE A 94 4.52 -3.69 6.91
CA ILE A 94 3.07 -3.65 7.10
C ILE A 94 2.59 -5.04 7.54
N THR A 95 1.83 -5.05 8.64
CA THR A 95 1.25 -6.27 9.23
C THR A 95 -0.26 -6.23 9.28
N GLU A 96 -0.85 -5.04 9.20
CA GLU A 96 -2.29 -4.87 9.32
C GLU A 96 -2.76 -3.65 8.52
N ILE A 97 -3.98 -3.76 7.98
CA ILE A 97 -4.70 -2.70 7.29
C ILE A 97 -6.04 -2.54 8.00
N GLN A 98 -6.36 -1.32 8.41
CA GLN A 98 -7.66 -0.98 9.01
C GLN A 98 -8.34 0.04 8.11
N SER A 99 -9.66 -0.07 7.95
CA SER A 99 -10.45 0.89 7.19
C SER A 99 -11.57 1.39 8.09
N ASP A 100 -11.61 2.69 8.34
CA ASP A 100 -12.77 3.32 8.95
C ASP A 100 -13.71 3.74 7.82
N GLN A 101 -14.85 3.06 7.75
CA GLN A 101 -15.96 3.49 6.89
C GLN A 101 -16.78 4.45 7.74
N GLY A 102 -16.65 5.76 7.47
CA GLY A 102 -17.48 6.77 8.13
C GLY A 102 -18.97 6.37 8.03
N GLY A 103 -19.62 6.25 9.18
CA GLY A 103 -21.03 5.88 9.29
C GLY A 103 -22.01 6.98 8.90
#